data_AF-A0A9W6K5M5-F1
#
_entry.id   AF-A0A9W6K5M5-F1
#
_cell.length_a   1.000
_cell.length_b   1.000
_cell.length_c   1.000
_cell.angle_alpha   90.00
_cell.angle_beta   90.00
_cell.angle_gamma   90.00
#
_symmetry.space_group_name_H-M   'P 1'
#
loop_
_entity.id
_entity.type
_entity.pdbx_description
1 polymer ?
#
loop_
_entity_poly.entity_id
_entity_poly.type
_entity_poly.pdbx_seq_one_letter_code
_entity_poly.pdbx_strand_id
1 'polypeptide(L)'
;MSLFTIYLSGTHATAAQRLATIENLLLSPDRNMTSLGVSALAQMLRTGHFSSSRQFEFGARSRDFGYVPRRQDELDEWYSNALLLLERTCNRSGELNRQLRDLFGKNFRPLWNTLIDTEKLEALLRRLAGDRFWYEGWAATRQILAFDGARLSVEERARLQVLASDLSPSDLPAQVKATVLGNTYMDEIELADNGVSHSYETLEKKAEELGTQIGLDRRQLREVLPEVLCGGPRTYSFGRGVAAAALAHREIWQEMVKAMDLVASDQLDIQVMRGYLAELWKRDTNAAEEIFDSIIDAPKLAPLLPLFQSAVELSDRGVKRLNSALDLESVQVQRYTNLAYGPATNNLPAHVLRDLLIRIASKTGGFNSALEILHARLFTDRQANRPYDTELLLISQEILQCFTFERGNSTQEHRIVELIKICLANVQANTAAQKFAAKLRSAIEAKETYSFENTQILRALLKAQPAAVLEAMLGVDTEEDKSYVELFDHIDENPLDEVSPEVLLEWCKQNPKSRYSLMASVITFAHRPELNGPLVWSDQAKMLLANAADTRIILETFIDRFRPNMWSGSRAAKIEENAQLLDALDQLIPAKLMPFVSQSTTQLYAEIAEERASETKRDKAKDERFE
;
A
#
# COMPACT_ATOMS: atom_id res chain seq x y z
N MET A 1 21.17 -23.36 -3.89
CA MET A 1 21.81 -22.82 -2.68
C MET A 1 21.56 -23.65 -1.41
N SER A 2 20.49 -24.45 -1.28
CA SER A 2 20.24 -25.27 -0.07
C SER A 2 21.29 -26.33 0.26
N LEU A 3 22.18 -26.68 -0.68
CA LEU A 3 23.25 -27.67 -0.46
C LEU A 3 24.36 -27.19 0.49
N PHE A 4 24.39 -25.89 0.82
CA PHE A 4 25.46 -25.27 1.59
C PHE A 4 25.10 -25.02 3.07
N THR A 5 23.86 -25.31 3.49
CA THR A 5 23.45 -25.18 4.90
C THR A 5 23.96 -26.33 5.75
N ILE A 6 24.24 -26.07 7.03
CA ILE A 6 24.72 -27.09 7.98
C ILE A 6 23.63 -28.14 8.32
N TYR A 7 22.35 -27.76 8.22
CA TYR A 7 21.19 -28.66 8.38
C TYR A 7 20.28 -28.64 7.15
N LEU A 8 19.51 -29.72 6.94
CA LEU A 8 18.49 -29.87 5.88
C LEU A 8 19.03 -29.67 4.46
N SER A 9 20.30 -30.01 4.24
CA SER A 9 20.97 -29.80 2.95
C SER A 9 20.68 -30.90 1.93
N GLY A 10 20.24 -32.09 2.39
CA GLY A 10 20.02 -33.26 1.54
C GLY A 10 21.31 -33.87 0.97
N THR A 11 22.47 -33.49 1.50
CA THR A 11 23.78 -33.99 1.07
C THR A 11 24.71 -34.24 2.27
N HIS A 12 25.50 -35.32 2.20
CA HIS A 12 26.55 -35.66 3.16
C HIS A 12 27.92 -35.05 2.79
N ALA A 13 27.96 -34.15 1.80
CA ALA A 13 29.19 -33.45 1.45
C ALA A 13 29.77 -32.72 2.68
N THR A 14 31.07 -32.89 2.92
CA THR A 14 31.75 -32.33 4.09
C THR A 14 31.89 -30.81 3.99
N ALA A 15 32.19 -30.15 5.12
CA ALA A 15 32.49 -28.71 5.14
C ALA A 15 33.58 -28.35 4.13
N ALA A 16 34.66 -29.14 4.07
CA ALA A 16 35.77 -28.93 3.14
C ALA A 16 35.35 -29.01 1.66
N GLN A 17 34.50 -29.98 1.28
CA GLN A 17 34.01 -30.10 -0.10
C GLN A 17 33.15 -28.91 -0.52
N ARG A 18 32.30 -28.44 0.39
CA ARG A 18 31.44 -27.28 0.17
C ARG A 18 32.25 -26.00 0.08
N LEU A 19 33.21 -25.81 0.99
CA LEU A 19 34.12 -24.65 0.98
C LEU A 19 34.99 -24.61 -0.26
N ALA A 20 35.52 -25.73 -0.74
CA ALA A 20 36.28 -25.77 -2.00
C ALA A 20 35.43 -25.27 -3.18
N THR A 21 34.13 -25.63 -3.20
CA THR A 21 33.20 -25.12 -4.22
C THR A 21 32.95 -23.62 -4.06
N ILE A 22 32.72 -23.14 -2.84
CA ILE A 22 32.53 -21.72 -2.54
C ILE A 22 33.78 -20.92 -2.93
N GLU A 23 34.96 -21.38 -2.55
CA GLU A 23 36.24 -20.75 -2.85
C GLU A 23 36.42 -20.61 -4.36
N ASN A 24 36.17 -21.67 -5.14
CA ASN A 24 36.24 -21.58 -6.61
C ASN A 24 35.27 -20.54 -7.20
N LEU A 25 34.05 -20.43 -6.65
CA LEU A 25 33.06 -19.44 -7.09
C LEU A 25 33.50 -18.01 -6.73
N LEU A 26 33.99 -17.79 -5.52
CA LEU A 26 34.48 -16.50 -5.04
C LEU A 26 35.72 -16.02 -5.79
N LEU A 27 36.58 -16.95 -6.22
CA LEU A 27 37.82 -16.67 -6.96
C LEU A 27 37.61 -16.51 -8.47
N SER A 28 36.41 -16.77 -8.98
CA SER A 28 36.09 -16.63 -10.39
C SER A 28 36.18 -15.17 -10.86
N PRO A 29 36.66 -14.90 -12.08
CA PRO A 29 36.58 -13.57 -12.68
C PRO A 29 35.16 -13.18 -13.13
N ASP A 30 34.23 -14.15 -13.21
CA ASP A 30 32.83 -13.92 -13.55
C ASP A 30 32.04 -13.41 -12.34
N ARG A 31 31.49 -12.20 -12.44
CA ARG A 31 30.67 -11.55 -11.40
C ARG A 31 29.48 -12.39 -10.97
N ASN A 32 28.84 -13.12 -11.89
CA ASN A 32 27.71 -13.98 -11.55
C ASN A 32 28.18 -15.14 -10.66
N MET A 33 29.28 -15.78 -11.02
CA MET A 33 29.88 -16.84 -10.20
C MET A 33 30.29 -16.33 -8.82
N THR A 34 30.90 -15.14 -8.75
CA THR A 34 31.24 -14.50 -7.47
C THR A 34 29.99 -14.26 -6.61
N SER A 35 28.90 -13.75 -7.21
CA SER A 35 27.61 -13.56 -6.51
C SER A 35 27.00 -14.87 -6.01
N LEU A 36 27.12 -15.96 -6.78
CA LEU A 36 26.74 -17.31 -6.34
C LEU A 36 27.61 -17.76 -5.17
N GLY A 37 28.92 -17.48 -5.20
CA GLY A 37 29.85 -17.78 -4.12
C GLY A 37 29.47 -17.08 -2.81
N VAL A 38 29.16 -15.78 -2.86
CA VAL A 38 28.70 -15.01 -1.70
C VAL A 38 27.38 -15.59 -1.16
N SER A 39 26.45 -15.92 -2.04
CA SER A 39 25.17 -16.54 -1.66
C SER A 39 25.35 -17.92 -1.00
N ALA A 40 26.29 -18.72 -1.50
CA ALA A 40 26.60 -20.04 -0.94
C ALA A 40 27.28 -19.93 0.43
N LEU A 41 28.23 -19.00 0.59
CA LEU A 41 28.85 -18.70 1.87
C LEU A 41 27.83 -18.19 2.89
N ALA A 42 26.86 -17.38 2.46
CA ALA A 42 25.78 -16.92 3.31
C ALA A 42 24.93 -18.06 3.86
N GLN A 43 24.65 -19.10 3.05
CA GLN A 43 23.97 -20.30 3.54
C GLN A 43 24.83 -21.11 4.52
N MET A 44 26.16 -21.09 4.34
CA MET A 44 27.09 -21.81 5.20
C MET A 44 27.26 -21.15 6.58
N LEU A 45 27.14 -19.81 6.66
CA LEU A 45 27.18 -19.02 7.90
C LEU A 45 25.84 -18.96 8.65
N ARG A 46 24.76 -19.46 8.06
CA ARG A 46 23.43 -19.47 8.70
C ARG A 46 23.43 -20.38 9.92
N THR A 47 23.02 -19.84 11.08
CA THR A 47 22.99 -20.60 12.35
C THR A 47 21.61 -21.05 12.81
N GLY A 48 20.52 -20.56 12.19
CA GLY A 48 19.17 -20.85 12.66
C GLY A 48 18.06 -20.71 11.61
N HIS A 49 16.83 -20.95 12.08
CA HIS A 49 15.57 -20.88 11.32
C HIS A 49 15.57 -21.74 10.05
N PHE A 50 16.19 -22.93 10.09
CA PHE A 50 16.22 -23.83 8.94
C PHE A 50 14.81 -24.35 8.62
N SER A 51 14.41 -24.25 7.35
CA SER A 51 13.17 -24.81 6.84
C SER A 51 13.40 -25.38 5.44
N SER A 52 12.68 -26.45 5.09
CA SER A 52 12.73 -27.06 3.76
C SER A 52 11.34 -27.56 3.37
N SER A 53 10.86 -27.17 2.20
CA SER A 53 9.69 -27.74 1.54
C SER A 53 10.06 -28.85 0.54
N ARG A 54 11.33 -29.29 0.52
CA ARG A 54 11.82 -30.29 -0.41
C ARG A 54 11.48 -31.70 0.07
N GLN A 55 11.07 -32.54 -0.86
CA GLN A 55 11.00 -33.98 -0.64
C GLN A 55 12.42 -34.55 -0.74
N PHE A 56 12.92 -35.13 0.35
CA PHE A 56 14.22 -35.81 0.39
C PHE A 56 14.10 -37.30 0.02
N GLU A 57 13.09 -37.64 -0.77
CA GLU A 57 12.79 -39.00 -1.19
C GLU A 57 13.42 -39.28 -2.55
N PHE A 58 13.81 -40.54 -2.77
CA PHE A 58 14.20 -41.02 -4.10
C PHE A 58 13.34 -42.24 -4.45
N GLY A 59 12.29 -42.01 -5.25
CA GLY A 59 11.25 -43.00 -5.47
C GLY A 59 10.53 -43.33 -4.15
N ALA A 60 10.34 -44.61 -3.85
CA ALA A 60 9.70 -45.07 -2.61
C ALA A 60 10.64 -45.14 -1.38
N ARG A 61 11.88 -44.65 -1.48
CA ARG A 61 12.86 -44.71 -0.37
C ARG A 61 13.05 -43.33 0.26
N SER A 62 12.79 -43.25 1.56
CA SER A 62 13.14 -42.09 2.39
C SER A 62 14.66 -41.98 2.52
N ARG A 63 15.25 -40.82 2.18
CA ARG A 63 16.63 -40.49 2.55
C ARG A 63 16.62 -39.63 3.81
N ASP A 64 17.75 -39.60 4.50
CA ASP A 64 17.95 -38.65 5.57
C ASP A 64 18.12 -37.21 5.03
N PHE A 65 18.16 -36.25 5.95
CA PHE A 65 18.24 -34.82 5.64
C PHE A 65 19.66 -34.33 5.28
N GLY A 66 20.61 -35.25 5.06
CA GLY A 66 22.01 -34.96 4.77
C GLY A 66 22.88 -34.84 6.03
N TYR A 67 23.99 -34.10 5.91
CA TYR A 67 24.92 -33.84 7.00
C TYR A 67 24.22 -33.14 8.18
N VAL A 68 24.52 -33.59 9.40
CA VAL A 68 24.02 -33.08 10.68
C VAL A 68 25.18 -33.19 11.69
N PRO A 69 25.74 -32.08 12.21
CA PRO A 69 26.80 -32.15 13.21
C PRO A 69 26.27 -32.80 14.49
N ARG A 70 27.04 -33.72 15.05
CA ARG A 70 26.65 -34.49 16.25
C ARG A 70 27.28 -33.97 17.53
N ARG A 71 28.35 -33.19 17.39
CA ARG A 71 29.15 -32.66 18.48
C ARG A 71 29.42 -31.19 18.26
N GLN A 72 29.62 -30.47 19.35
CA GLN A 72 29.86 -29.02 19.31
C GLN A 72 31.16 -28.66 18.59
N ASP A 73 32.19 -29.51 18.65
CA ASP A 73 33.46 -29.29 17.95
C ASP A 73 33.31 -29.41 16.42
N GLU A 74 32.44 -30.29 15.92
CA GLU A 74 32.10 -30.36 14.48
C GLU A 74 31.37 -29.10 14.01
N LEU A 75 30.55 -28.51 14.88
CA LEU A 75 29.85 -27.26 14.62
C LEU A 75 30.83 -26.07 14.65
N ASP A 76 31.73 -26.01 15.63
CA ASP A 76 32.76 -24.98 15.72
C ASP A 76 33.73 -25.06 14.53
N GLU A 77 34.12 -26.27 14.11
CA GLU A 77 34.97 -26.51 12.94
C GLU A 77 34.28 -26.02 11.64
N TRP A 78 32.98 -26.30 11.48
CA TRP A 78 32.20 -25.88 10.33
C TRP A 78 32.27 -24.36 10.11
N TYR A 79 31.91 -23.60 11.14
CA TYR A 79 31.86 -22.14 11.05
C TYR A 79 33.26 -21.53 11.05
N SER A 80 34.21 -22.07 11.84
CA SER A 80 35.60 -21.59 11.83
C SER A 80 36.21 -21.69 10.42
N ASN A 81 35.99 -22.80 9.72
CA ASN A 81 36.49 -22.97 8.35
C ASN A 81 35.82 -22.00 7.35
N ALA A 82 34.52 -21.73 7.51
CA ALA A 82 33.82 -20.73 6.70
C ALA A 82 34.35 -19.31 6.94
N LEU A 83 34.62 -18.95 8.20
CA LEU A 83 35.18 -17.67 8.60
C LEU A 83 36.63 -17.49 8.12
N LEU A 84 37.45 -18.55 8.14
CA LEU A 84 38.80 -18.54 7.58
C LEU A 84 38.78 -18.34 6.06
N LEU A 85 37.82 -18.93 5.34
CA LEU A 85 37.64 -18.65 3.91
C LEU A 85 37.22 -17.20 3.67
N LEU A 86 36.27 -16.69 4.46
CA LEU A 86 35.84 -15.29 4.39
C LEU A 86 37.03 -14.35 4.60
N GLU A 87 37.80 -14.55 5.66
CA GLU A 87 38.99 -13.74 6.00
C GLU A 87 40.01 -13.73 4.86
N ARG A 88 40.39 -14.90 4.34
CA ARG A 88 41.36 -15.02 3.23
C ARG A 88 40.87 -14.30 1.97
N THR A 89 39.56 -14.27 1.74
CA THR A 89 38.96 -13.65 0.55
C THR A 89 38.78 -12.15 0.71
N CYS A 90 38.51 -11.66 1.92
CA CYS A 90 38.36 -10.24 2.26
C CYS A 90 39.65 -9.42 2.05
N ASN A 91 40.82 -10.03 1.91
CA ASN A 91 42.08 -9.30 1.64
C ASN A 91 42.17 -8.74 0.20
N ARG A 92 41.19 -9.04 -0.67
CA ARG A 92 41.11 -8.48 -2.02
C ARG A 92 40.41 -7.11 -1.99
N SER A 93 40.89 -6.15 -2.78
CA SER A 93 40.23 -4.83 -2.93
C SER A 93 39.03 -4.95 -3.87
N GLY A 94 37.90 -4.30 -3.56
CA GLY A 94 36.76 -4.17 -4.49
C GLY A 94 35.41 -4.59 -3.90
N GLU A 95 34.41 -4.71 -4.77
CA GLU A 95 33.00 -4.97 -4.41
C GLU A 95 32.80 -6.26 -3.59
N LEU A 96 33.54 -7.32 -3.94
CA LEU A 96 33.49 -8.60 -3.21
C LEU A 96 33.83 -8.44 -1.72
N ASN A 97 34.82 -7.60 -1.39
CA ASN A 97 35.20 -7.34 -0.01
C ASN A 97 34.06 -6.70 0.77
N ARG A 98 33.38 -5.71 0.16
CA ARG A 98 32.21 -5.06 0.76
C ARG A 98 31.11 -6.08 1.03
N GLN A 99 30.79 -6.94 0.05
CA GLN A 99 29.76 -7.97 0.19
C GLN A 99 30.09 -9.00 1.28
N LEU A 100 31.35 -9.41 1.40
CA LEU A 100 31.77 -10.37 2.43
C LEU A 100 31.80 -9.75 3.83
N ARG A 101 32.20 -8.48 3.96
CA ARG A 101 32.11 -7.73 5.21
C ARG A 101 30.65 -7.58 5.65
N ASP A 102 29.78 -7.08 4.76
CA ASP A 102 28.34 -6.99 5.05
C ASP A 102 27.75 -8.35 5.47
N LEU A 103 28.12 -9.43 4.77
CA LEU A 103 27.71 -10.78 5.12
C LEU A 103 28.17 -11.19 6.54
N PHE A 104 29.43 -10.93 6.90
CA PHE A 104 29.93 -11.23 8.24
C PHE A 104 29.21 -10.39 9.31
N GLY A 105 29.06 -9.09 9.10
CA GLY A 105 28.37 -8.20 10.05
C GLY A 105 26.94 -8.67 10.33
N LYS A 106 26.18 -9.04 9.29
CA LYS A 106 24.81 -9.58 9.41
C LYS A 106 24.73 -10.90 10.16
N ASN A 107 25.75 -11.76 10.04
CA ASN A 107 25.77 -13.07 10.72
C ASN A 107 26.53 -13.04 12.06
N PHE A 108 27.14 -11.91 12.45
CA PHE A 108 28.00 -11.84 13.63
C PHE A 108 27.24 -12.16 14.93
N ARG A 109 26.09 -11.53 15.19
CA ARG A 109 25.26 -11.82 16.36
C ARG A 109 24.76 -13.28 16.41
N PRO A 110 24.19 -13.84 15.32
CA PRO A 110 23.83 -15.25 15.28
C PRO A 110 25.01 -16.20 15.53
N LEU A 111 26.19 -15.91 14.97
CA LEU A 111 27.42 -16.70 15.18
C LEU A 111 27.92 -16.58 16.62
N TRP A 112 27.90 -15.38 17.20
CA TRP A 112 28.25 -15.14 18.60
C TRP A 112 27.45 -16.03 19.55
N ASN A 113 26.16 -16.15 19.31
CA ASN A 113 25.25 -16.96 20.14
C ASN A 113 25.35 -18.47 19.87
N THR A 114 26.14 -18.89 18.87
CA THR A 114 26.23 -20.30 18.43
C THR A 114 27.58 -20.94 18.72
N LEU A 115 28.68 -20.17 18.62
CA LEU A 115 30.04 -20.67 18.82
C LEU A 115 30.46 -20.63 20.30
N ILE A 116 31.31 -21.58 20.70
CA ILE A 116 31.94 -21.55 22.03
C ILE A 116 33.03 -20.46 22.08
N ASP A 117 33.88 -20.40 21.06
CA ASP A 117 35.05 -19.52 21.02
C ASP A 117 34.70 -18.17 20.36
N THR A 118 34.15 -17.27 21.18
CA THR A 118 33.80 -15.91 20.75
C THR A 118 35.03 -15.02 20.54
N GLU A 119 36.18 -15.34 21.13
CA GLU A 119 37.42 -14.58 20.97
C GLU A 119 37.93 -14.59 19.53
N LYS A 120 37.79 -15.73 18.83
CA LYS A 120 38.10 -15.81 17.40
C LYS A 120 37.23 -14.88 16.55
N LEU A 121 35.95 -14.75 16.90
CA LEU A 121 35.03 -13.82 16.23
C LEU A 121 35.45 -12.37 16.48
N GLU A 122 35.77 -12.01 17.72
CA GLU A 122 36.26 -10.67 18.08
C GLU A 122 37.54 -10.33 17.32
N ALA A 123 38.51 -11.26 17.30
CA ALA A 123 39.79 -11.06 16.64
C ALA A 123 39.62 -10.89 15.11
N LEU A 124 38.77 -11.71 14.48
CA LEU A 124 38.45 -11.56 13.07
C LEU A 124 37.77 -10.21 12.78
N LEU A 125 36.81 -9.81 13.62
CA LEU A 125 36.12 -8.55 13.45
C LEU A 125 37.10 -7.36 13.52
N ARG A 126 38.02 -7.35 14.51
CA ARG A 126 39.08 -6.33 14.61
C ARG A 126 39.97 -6.29 13.37
N ARG A 127 40.38 -7.45 12.86
CA ARG A 127 41.22 -7.52 11.63
C ARG A 127 40.49 -7.01 10.40
N LEU A 128 39.20 -7.31 10.25
CA LEU A 128 38.39 -6.83 9.13
C LEU A 128 38.11 -5.32 9.23
N ALA A 129 37.87 -4.79 10.42
CA ALA A 129 37.74 -3.35 10.64
C ALA A 129 39.02 -2.60 10.22
N GLY A 130 40.18 -3.05 10.71
CA GLY A 130 41.45 -2.35 10.51
C GLY A 130 41.38 -0.92 11.07
N ASP A 131 42.02 0.03 10.39
CA ASP A 131 42.06 1.45 10.82
C ASP A 131 40.89 2.29 10.31
N ARG A 132 39.90 1.69 9.63
CA ARG A 132 38.77 2.42 9.04
C ARG A 132 37.46 2.08 9.73
N PHE A 133 36.58 3.07 9.83
CA PHE A 133 35.24 2.83 10.34
C PHE A 133 34.50 1.83 9.45
N TRP A 134 33.92 0.82 10.11
CA TRP A 134 33.12 -0.21 9.47
C TRP A 134 31.79 -0.37 10.20
N TYR A 135 30.75 0.19 9.58
CA TYR A 135 29.43 0.29 10.17
C TYR A 135 28.86 -1.06 10.59
N GLU A 136 28.85 -2.07 9.71
CA GLU A 136 28.20 -3.35 10.00
C GLU A 136 28.90 -4.09 11.15
N GLY A 137 30.23 -3.98 11.25
CA GLY A 137 31.00 -4.54 12.37
C GLY A 137 30.67 -3.85 13.69
N TRP A 138 30.68 -2.52 13.72
CA TRP A 138 30.30 -1.74 14.90
C TRP A 138 28.85 -2.00 15.33
N ALA A 139 27.89 -1.92 14.40
CA ALA A 139 26.48 -2.14 14.66
C ALA A 139 26.20 -3.55 15.22
N ALA A 140 26.86 -4.58 14.68
CA ALA A 140 26.70 -5.94 15.17
C ALA A 140 27.13 -6.12 16.63
N THR A 141 28.22 -5.46 17.06
CA THR A 141 28.64 -5.49 18.48
C THR A 141 27.64 -4.81 19.40
N ARG A 142 27.06 -3.67 18.96
CA ARG A 142 26.01 -2.97 19.72
C ARG A 142 24.72 -3.78 19.83
N GLN A 143 24.34 -4.49 18.76
CA GLN A 143 23.16 -5.37 18.79
C GLN A 143 23.26 -6.47 19.85
N ILE A 144 24.43 -7.11 19.98
CA ILE A 144 24.63 -8.15 21.01
C ILE A 144 24.51 -7.52 22.41
N LEU A 145 25.16 -6.38 22.64
CA LEU A 145 25.09 -5.68 23.92
C LEU A 145 23.65 -5.28 24.30
N ALA A 146 22.86 -4.83 23.33
CA ALA A 146 21.49 -4.39 23.56
C ALA A 146 20.51 -5.56 23.79
N PHE A 147 20.55 -6.60 22.93
CA PHE A 147 19.54 -7.65 22.94
C PHE A 147 19.93 -8.90 23.71
N ASP A 148 21.23 -9.22 23.77
CA ASP A 148 21.74 -10.42 24.43
C ASP A 148 22.50 -10.08 25.73
N GLY A 149 22.67 -8.78 26.04
CA GLY A 149 23.50 -8.30 27.15
C GLY A 149 23.14 -8.85 28.53
N ALA A 150 21.88 -9.23 28.76
CA ALA A 150 21.43 -9.86 30.01
C ALA A 150 21.86 -11.33 30.15
N ARG A 151 22.17 -12.01 29.03
CA ARG A 151 22.60 -13.41 28.99
C ARG A 151 24.12 -13.58 28.98
N LEU A 152 24.86 -12.50 28.69
CA LEU A 152 26.31 -12.49 28.68
C LEU A 152 26.89 -12.60 30.10
N SER A 153 28.02 -13.29 30.23
CA SER A 153 28.83 -13.17 31.44
C SER A 153 29.37 -11.75 31.61
N VAL A 154 29.77 -11.40 32.85
CA VAL A 154 30.36 -10.08 33.15
C VAL A 154 31.61 -9.82 32.30
N GLU A 155 32.42 -10.86 32.09
CA GLU A 155 33.65 -10.79 31.29
C GLU A 155 33.34 -10.57 29.80
N GLU A 156 32.47 -11.38 29.20
CA GLU A 156 32.07 -11.24 27.79
C GLU A 156 31.46 -9.88 27.51
N ARG A 157 30.59 -9.39 28.42
CA ARG A 157 29.99 -8.07 28.31
C ARG A 157 31.05 -6.97 28.34
N ALA A 158 32.04 -7.05 29.23
CA ALA A 158 33.12 -6.08 29.30
C ALA A 158 33.98 -6.09 28.03
N ARG A 159 34.33 -7.27 27.49
CA ARG A 159 35.08 -7.37 26.22
C ARG A 159 34.30 -6.79 25.05
N LEU A 160 33.01 -7.08 24.95
CA LEU A 160 32.15 -6.52 23.90
C LEU A 160 31.99 -4.99 24.02
N GLN A 161 31.92 -4.44 25.24
CA GLN A 161 31.90 -3.00 25.44
C GLN A 161 33.19 -2.33 24.96
N VAL A 162 34.35 -2.92 25.26
CA VAL A 162 35.65 -2.46 24.75
C VAL A 162 35.67 -2.55 23.22
N LEU A 163 35.25 -3.68 22.65
CA LEU A 163 35.19 -3.87 21.20
C LEU A 163 34.28 -2.83 20.52
N ALA A 164 33.10 -2.58 21.07
CA ALA A 164 32.17 -1.58 20.55
C ALA A 164 32.74 -0.15 20.63
N SER A 165 33.51 0.16 21.68
CA SER A 165 34.23 1.43 21.82
C SER A 165 35.34 1.57 20.78
N ASP A 166 36.13 0.50 20.56
CA ASP A 166 37.24 0.50 19.61
C ASP A 166 36.78 0.68 18.16
N LEU A 167 35.59 0.17 17.83
CA LEU A 167 34.98 0.26 16.50
C LEU A 167 34.12 1.51 16.31
N SER A 168 34.00 2.36 17.34
CA SER A 168 33.12 3.51 17.30
C SER A 168 33.55 4.52 16.23
N PRO A 169 32.59 5.22 15.59
CA PRO A 169 32.91 6.22 14.59
C PRO A 169 33.67 7.39 15.24
N SER A 170 34.91 7.61 14.84
CA SER A 170 35.81 8.61 15.45
C SER A 170 35.84 9.94 14.68
N ASP A 171 35.68 9.91 13.35
CA ASP A 171 35.62 11.11 12.50
C ASP A 171 34.19 11.45 12.04
N LEU A 172 34.01 12.63 11.46
CA LEU A 172 32.69 13.11 11.03
C LEU A 172 32.08 12.25 9.90
N PRO A 173 32.81 11.85 8.83
CA PRO A 173 32.28 10.93 7.84
C PRO A 173 31.78 9.61 8.44
N ALA A 174 32.53 9.02 9.36
CA ALA A 174 32.14 7.81 10.07
C ALA A 174 30.87 8.04 10.92
N GLN A 175 30.78 9.16 11.61
CA GLN A 175 29.59 9.51 12.40
C GLN A 175 28.34 9.69 11.52
N VAL A 176 28.49 10.31 10.34
CA VAL A 176 27.41 10.40 9.35
C VAL A 176 26.98 9.02 8.89
N LYS A 177 27.93 8.15 8.53
CA LYS A 177 27.61 6.78 8.15
C LYS A 177 26.87 6.02 9.25
N ALA A 178 27.28 6.22 10.51
CA ALA A 178 26.67 5.57 11.66
C ALA A 178 25.25 6.07 11.97
N THR A 179 25.03 7.37 11.94
CA THR A 179 23.78 8.00 12.38
C THR A 179 22.81 8.27 11.23
N VAL A 180 23.30 8.80 10.11
CA VAL A 180 22.46 9.21 8.96
C VAL A 180 22.09 8.01 8.08
N LEU A 181 23.05 7.13 7.83
CA LEU A 181 22.90 5.93 6.99
C LEU A 181 22.64 4.65 7.79
N GLY A 182 22.56 4.77 9.12
CA GLY A 182 22.27 3.65 10.00
C GLY A 182 20.96 2.96 9.63
N ASN A 183 20.81 1.69 10.02
CA ASN A 183 19.63 0.89 9.73
C ASN A 183 18.64 0.86 10.91
N THR A 184 17.44 0.31 10.66
CA THR A 184 16.35 0.20 11.64
C THR A 184 16.75 -0.51 12.93
N TYR A 185 17.75 -1.41 12.91
CA TYR A 185 18.23 -2.06 14.13
C TYR A 185 18.97 -1.10 15.07
N MET A 186 19.67 -0.09 14.54
CA MET A 186 20.25 0.96 15.38
C MET A 186 19.16 1.82 16.00
N ASP A 187 18.05 2.03 15.29
CA ASP A 187 16.87 2.68 15.85
C ASP A 187 16.33 1.84 17.01
N GLU A 188 16.16 0.52 16.85
CA GLU A 188 15.71 -0.37 17.93
C GLU A 188 16.62 -0.37 19.17
N ILE A 189 17.93 -0.25 19.00
CA ILE A 189 18.88 -0.12 20.12
C ILE A 189 18.65 1.20 20.86
N GLU A 190 18.54 2.32 20.15
CA GLU A 190 18.28 3.61 20.80
C GLU A 190 16.86 3.71 21.38
N LEU A 191 15.89 3.00 20.77
CA LEU A 191 14.54 2.82 21.28
C LEU A 191 14.53 2.01 22.60
N ALA A 192 15.36 0.97 22.70
CA ALA A 192 15.51 0.17 23.92
C ALA A 192 16.14 0.98 25.06
N ASP A 193 17.07 1.89 24.74
CA ASP A 193 17.74 2.73 25.73
C ASP A 193 16.87 3.95 26.17
N ASN A 194 16.07 4.54 25.27
CA ASN A 194 15.46 5.87 25.50
C ASN A 194 13.94 5.98 25.21
N GLY A 195 13.27 4.93 24.73
CA GLY A 195 11.82 4.94 24.40
C GLY A 195 11.46 5.52 23.02
N VAL A 196 10.21 5.29 22.57
CA VAL A 196 9.79 5.42 21.15
C VAL A 196 9.83 6.84 20.58
N SER A 197 9.09 7.78 21.18
CA SER A 197 8.99 9.14 20.65
C SER A 197 10.27 9.97 20.87
N HIS A 198 11.02 9.70 21.94
CA HIS A 198 12.22 10.48 22.28
C HIS A 198 13.44 10.09 21.44
N SER A 199 13.56 8.81 21.07
CA SER A 199 14.66 8.28 20.24
C SER A 199 14.64 8.84 18.80
N TYR A 200 13.47 8.86 18.15
CA TYR A 200 13.35 9.30 16.76
C TYR A 200 13.71 10.78 16.58
N GLU A 201 13.12 11.67 17.38
CA GLU A 201 13.40 13.12 17.32
C GLU A 201 14.88 13.43 17.64
N THR A 202 15.47 12.71 18.60
CA THR A 202 16.88 12.87 18.97
C THR A 202 17.81 12.49 17.82
N LEU A 203 17.53 11.38 17.12
CA LEU A 203 18.32 10.92 15.98
C LEU A 203 18.21 11.84 14.77
N GLU A 204 17.01 12.35 14.47
CA GLU A 204 16.80 13.34 13.41
C GLU A 204 17.57 14.63 13.68
N LYS A 205 17.51 15.13 14.93
CA LYS A 205 18.26 16.31 15.35
C LYS A 205 19.77 16.09 15.25
N LYS A 206 20.27 14.93 15.68
CA LYS A 206 21.69 14.57 15.56
C LYS A 206 22.14 14.50 14.10
N ALA A 207 21.30 13.99 13.20
CA ALA A 207 21.58 14.01 11.77
C ALA A 207 21.67 15.44 11.22
N GLU A 208 20.78 16.35 11.64
CA GLU A 208 20.83 17.77 11.29
C GLU A 208 22.10 18.47 11.84
N GLU A 209 22.52 18.15 13.07
CA GLU A 209 23.76 18.66 13.67
C GLU A 209 25.00 18.15 12.92
N LEU A 210 25.05 16.87 12.54
CA LEU A 210 26.13 16.32 11.71
C LEU A 210 26.16 16.95 10.31
N GLY A 211 24.99 17.21 9.71
CA GLY A 211 24.88 17.94 8.46
C GLY A 211 25.46 19.34 8.56
N THR A 212 25.19 20.04 9.66
CA THR A 212 25.74 21.38 9.94
C THR A 212 27.26 21.33 10.03
N GLN A 213 27.82 20.36 10.76
CA GLN A 213 29.27 20.21 10.92
C GLN A 213 29.98 19.85 9.62
N ILE A 214 29.46 18.87 8.86
CA ILE A 214 30.03 18.49 7.56
C ILE A 214 29.87 19.60 6.52
N GLY A 215 28.76 20.35 6.55
CA GLY A 215 28.50 21.44 5.61
C GLY A 215 29.56 22.55 5.62
N LEU A 216 30.33 22.68 6.71
CA LEU A 216 31.45 23.62 6.84
C LEU A 216 32.75 23.12 6.17
N ASP A 217 32.91 21.82 5.96
CA ASP A 217 34.08 21.21 5.32
C ASP A 217 33.71 20.56 3.98
N ARG A 218 33.98 21.28 2.88
CA ARG A 218 33.68 20.81 1.52
C ARG A 218 34.39 19.51 1.15
N ARG A 219 35.55 19.22 1.74
CA ARG A 219 36.28 17.98 1.46
C ARG A 219 35.55 16.79 2.06
N GLN A 220 35.15 16.91 3.33
CA GLN A 220 34.41 15.86 4.03
C GLN A 220 32.99 15.69 3.47
N LEU A 221 32.35 16.79 3.05
CA LEU A 221 31.07 16.70 2.35
C LEU A 221 31.19 15.86 1.07
N ARG A 222 32.19 16.15 0.22
CA ARG A 222 32.43 15.37 -1.01
C ARG A 222 32.68 13.89 -0.75
N GLU A 223 33.32 13.57 0.37
CA GLU A 223 33.59 12.19 0.77
C GLU A 223 32.31 11.41 1.08
N VAL A 224 31.36 12.03 1.80
CA VAL A 224 30.12 11.35 2.21
C VAL A 224 29.01 11.37 1.15
N LEU A 225 29.06 12.32 0.21
CA LEU A 225 27.99 12.54 -0.78
C LEU A 225 27.53 11.29 -1.55
N PRO A 226 28.43 10.44 -2.08
CA PRO A 226 28.02 9.24 -2.80
C PRO A 226 27.22 8.26 -1.93
N GLU A 227 27.56 8.14 -0.65
CA GLU A 227 26.87 7.21 0.26
C GLU A 227 25.50 7.77 0.70
N VAL A 228 25.38 9.07 0.99
CA VAL A 228 24.09 9.69 1.36
C VAL A 228 23.11 9.78 0.19
N LEU A 229 23.61 9.80 -1.04
CA LEU A 229 22.83 9.71 -2.27
C LEU A 229 22.38 8.28 -2.61
N CYS A 230 22.81 7.26 -1.85
CA CYS A 230 22.24 5.92 -1.90
C CYS A 230 21.06 5.73 -0.92
N GLY A 231 20.70 6.78 -0.19
CA GLY A 231 19.59 6.77 0.77
C GLY A 231 19.99 6.42 2.19
N GLY A 232 19.01 6.45 3.09
CA GLY A 232 19.19 6.25 4.53
C GLY A 232 18.09 6.96 5.31
N PRO A 233 17.74 6.48 6.52
CA PRO A 233 16.54 6.92 7.24
C PRO A 233 16.52 8.42 7.55
N ARG A 234 17.68 9.06 7.67
CA ARG A 234 17.84 10.44 8.15
C ARG A 234 18.54 11.37 7.17
N THR A 235 18.66 10.93 5.91
CA THR A 235 19.32 11.72 4.85
C THR A 235 18.64 13.07 4.63
N TYR A 236 17.31 13.14 4.78
CA TYR A 236 16.55 14.40 4.72
C TYR A 236 17.01 15.41 5.79
N SER A 237 17.04 15.02 7.07
CA SER A 237 17.46 15.91 8.16
C SER A 237 18.94 16.28 8.08
N PHE A 238 19.79 15.34 7.66
CA PHE A 238 21.19 15.64 7.33
C PHE A 238 21.29 16.72 6.25
N GLY A 239 20.52 16.61 5.16
CA GLY A 239 20.45 17.61 4.10
C GLY A 239 20.04 19.00 4.59
N ARG A 240 19.07 19.07 5.52
CA ARG A 240 18.69 20.33 6.18
C ARG A 240 19.87 20.94 6.93
N GLY A 241 20.61 20.13 7.70
CA GLY A 241 21.83 20.57 8.39
C GLY A 241 22.89 21.13 7.44
N VAL A 242 23.14 20.45 6.31
CA VAL A 242 24.10 20.93 5.30
C VAL A 242 23.69 22.28 4.73
N ALA A 243 22.41 22.49 4.42
CA ALA A 243 21.89 23.79 4.00
C ALA A 243 21.99 24.85 5.09
N ALA A 244 21.81 24.48 6.36
CA ALA A 244 21.88 25.41 7.48
C ALA A 244 23.27 26.04 7.69
N ALA A 245 24.35 25.30 7.38
CA ALA A 245 25.73 25.78 7.48
C ALA A 245 26.27 26.38 6.17
N ALA A 246 25.64 26.08 5.04
CA ALA A 246 26.09 26.47 3.71
C ALA A 246 26.09 27.99 3.53
N LEU A 247 27.22 28.55 3.06
CA LEU A 247 27.30 29.96 2.62
C LEU A 247 27.21 30.09 1.09
N ALA A 248 27.61 29.06 0.35
CA ALA A 248 27.64 29.06 -1.12
C ALA A 248 26.68 28.01 -1.68
N HIS A 249 25.37 28.29 -1.60
CA HIS A 249 24.32 27.30 -1.89
C HIS A 249 24.40 26.72 -3.31
N ARG A 250 24.62 27.59 -4.30
CA ARG A 250 24.73 27.16 -5.71
C ARG A 250 25.89 26.19 -5.92
N GLU A 251 27.01 26.41 -5.26
CA GLU A 251 28.18 25.55 -5.41
C GLU A 251 27.98 24.20 -4.72
N ILE A 252 27.41 24.20 -3.51
CA ILE A 252 27.12 22.97 -2.78
C ILE A 252 26.08 22.13 -3.54
N TRP A 253 25.06 22.75 -4.12
CA TRP A 253 24.12 22.06 -5.00
C TRP A 253 24.83 21.39 -6.17
N GLN A 254 25.75 22.10 -6.84
CA GLN A 254 26.53 21.53 -7.94
C GLN A 254 27.44 20.39 -7.50
N GLU A 255 27.96 20.39 -6.27
CA GLU A 255 28.69 19.23 -5.72
C GLU A 255 27.77 18.01 -5.56
N MET A 256 26.55 18.20 -5.06
CA MET A 256 25.56 17.10 -4.96
C MET A 256 25.21 16.55 -6.34
N VAL A 257 24.94 17.44 -7.30
CA VAL A 257 24.62 17.05 -8.69
C VAL A 257 25.76 16.27 -9.33
N LYS A 258 27.02 16.67 -9.11
CA LYS A 258 28.19 15.92 -9.60
C LYS A 258 28.33 14.57 -8.92
N ALA A 259 28.06 14.49 -7.61
CA ALA A 259 28.17 13.24 -6.88
C ALA A 259 27.14 12.18 -7.31
N MET A 260 26.02 12.60 -7.92
CA MET A 260 25.05 11.67 -8.53
C MET A 260 25.69 10.80 -9.62
N ASP A 261 26.73 11.28 -10.32
CA ASP A 261 27.43 10.50 -11.35
C ASP A 261 28.27 9.35 -10.79
N LEU A 262 28.44 9.31 -9.46
CA LEU A 262 29.14 8.25 -8.73
C LEU A 262 28.18 7.17 -8.20
N VAL A 263 26.86 7.36 -8.37
CA VAL A 263 25.81 6.49 -7.83
C VAL A 263 25.05 5.82 -8.98
N ALA A 264 24.73 4.54 -8.81
CA ALA A 264 23.93 3.81 -9.79
C ALA A 264 22.48 4.33 -9.82
N SER A 265 21.87 4.41 -11.01
CA SER A 265 20.53 4.98 -11.20
C SER A 265 19.42 4.31 -10.36
N ASP A 266 19.58 3.02 -10.05
CA ASP A 266 18.64 2.22 -9.26
C ASP A 266 18.84 2.36 -7.75
N GLN A 267 19.97 2.92 -7.33
CA GLN A 267 20.32 3.20 -5.92
C GLN A 267 20.15 4.68 -5.55
N LEU A 268 20.03 5.55 -6.55
CA LEU A 268 19.97 7.00 -6.35
C LEU A 268 18.73 7.40 -5.54
N ASP A 269 18.98 8.01 -4.39
CA ASP A 269 18.02 8.63 -3.50
C ASP A 269 18.34 10.13 -3.36
N ILE A 270 17.31 10.96 -3.51
CA ILE A 270 17.44 12.43 -3.46
C ILE A 270 16.91 13.05 -2.15
N GLN A 271 16.60 12.27 -1.12
CA GLN A 271 16.11 12.79 0.16
C GLN A 271 17.06 13.82 0.79
N VAL A 272 18.38 13.61 0.71
CA VAL A 272 19.37 14.61 1.18
C VAL A 272 19.24 15.94 0.43
N MET A 273 19.01 15.89 -0.89
CA MET A 273 18.82 17.08 -1.71
C MET A 273 17.47 17.75 -1.43
N ARG A 274 16.40 16.96 -1.16
CA ARG A 274 15.10 17.49 -0.73
C ARG A 274 15.18 18.22 0.59
N GLY A 275 15.87 17.64 1.58
CA GLY A 275 16.11 18.27 2.87
C GLY A 275 16.90 19.57 2.74
N TYR A 276 17.93 19.56 1.89
CA TYR A 276 18.70 20.76 1.57
C TYR A 276 17.83 21.89 1.01
N LEU A 277 16.99 21.59 0.01
CA LEU A 277 16.06 22.56 -0.59
C LEU A 277 15.01 23.07 0.40
N ALA A 278 14.49 22.18 1.25
CA ALA A 278 13.48 22.54 2.25
C ALA A 278 14.02 23.53 3.29
N GLU A 279 15.26 23.35 3.76
CA GLU A 279 15.89 24.30 4.68
C GLU A 279 16.28 25.60 3.96
N LEU A 280 16.81 25.51 2.73
CA LEU A 280 17.13 26.69 1.94
C LEU A 280 15.89 27.55 1.67
N TRP A 281 14.76 26.93 1.35
CA TRP A 281 13.49 27.63 1.13
C TRP A 281 13.06 28.51 2.31
N LYS A 282 13.27 28.01 3.55
CA LYS A 282 12.95 28.73 4.78
C LYS A 282 13.88 29.92 5.04
N ARG A 283 15.13 29.84 4.58
CA ARG A 283 16.18 30.84 4.86
C ARG A 283 16.31 31.88 3.77
N ASP A 284 16.29 31.42 2.52
CA ASP A 284 16.42 32.23 1.32
C ASP A 284 15.61 31.59 0.17
N THR A 285 14.34 31.98 0.10
CA THR A 285 13.41 31.54 -0.93
C THR A 285 13.91 31.90 -2.34
N ASN A 286 14.60 33.03 -2.52
CA ASN A 286 15.09 33.43 -3.83
C ASN A 286 16.23 32.52 -4.30
N ALA A 287 17.20 32.21 -3.42
CA ALA A 287 18.26 31.27 -3.73
C ALA A 287 17.71 29.85 -4.01
N ALA A 288 16.68 29.41 -3.28
CA ALA A 288 16.00 28.15 -3.56
C ALA A 288 15.35 28.16 -4.96
N GLU A 289 14.63 29.23 -5.31
CA GLU A 289 14.02 29.40 -6.64
C GLU A 289 15.05 29.39 -7.77
N GLU A 290 16.20 30.03 -7.60
CA GLU A 290 17.29 29.98 -8.60
C GLU A 290 17.83 28.56 -8.80
N ILE A 291 17.97 27.77 -7.73
CA ILE A 291 18.35 26.36 -7.83
C ILE A 291 17.26 25.59 -8.56
N PHE A 292 16.00 25.79 -8.21
CA PHE A 292 14.88 25.14 -8.86
C PHE A 292 14.75 25.47 -10.35
N ASP A 293 15.00 26.72 -10.75
CA ASP A 293 15.05 27.10 -12.16
C ASP A 293 16.13 26.32 -12.91
N SER A 294 17.27 26.05 -12.27
CA SER A 294 18.32 25.23 -12.90
C SER A 294 17.96 23.74 -13.06
N ILE A 295 16.94 23.24 -12.34
CA ILE A 295 16.56 21.82 -12.38
C ILE A 295 15.84 21.48 -13.69
N ILE A 296 14.97 22.35 -14.19
CA ILE A 296 14.18 22.06 -15.39
C ILE A 296 15.06 21.98 -16.65
N ASP A 297 16.13 22.76 -16.68
CA ASP A 297 17.10 22.80 -17.79
C ASP A 297 18.15 21.67 -17.71
N ALA A 298 18.20 20.92 -16.61
CA ALA A 298 19.15 19.85 -16.40
C ALA A 298 18.52 18.47 -16.72
N PRO A 299 18.90 17.78 -17.81
CA PRO A 299 18.23 16.55 -18.25
C PRO A 299 18.17 15.42 -17.21
N LYS A 300 19.17 15.35 -16.32
CA LYS A 300 19.22 14.35 -15.22
C LYS A 300 18.29 14.70 -14.05
N LEU A 301 17.99 15.98 -13.85
CA LEU A 301 17.21 16.47 -12.70
C LEU A 301 15.75 16.75 -13.07
N ALA A 302 15.48 17.16 -14.31
CA ALA A 302 14.14 17.47 -14.78
C ALA A 302 13.10 16.35 -14.51
N PRO A 303 13.40 15.05 -14.73
CA PRO A 303 12.48 13.95 -14.37
C PRO A 303 12.11 13.88 -12.88
N LEU A 304 12.98 14.41 -12.01
CA LEU A 304 12.83 14.42 -10.56
C LEU A 304 12.21 15.72 -10.03
N LEU A 305 11.93 16.69 -10.91
CA LEU A 305 11.40 18.01 -10.53
C LEU A 305 10.13 17.92 -9.65
N PRO A 306 9.12 17.08 -9.94
CA PRO A 306 7.95 16.96 -9.05
C PRO A 306 8.30 16.51 -7.63
N LEU A 307 9.31 15.66 -7.47
CA LEU A 307 9.79 15.19 -6.16
C LEU A 307 10.63 16.25 -5.44
N PHE A 308 11.40 17.07 -6.16
CA PHE A 308 12.08 18.22 -5.56
C PHE A 308 11.07 19.29 -5.10
N GLN A 309 10.07 19.58 -5.93
CA GLN A 309 9.02 20.56 -5.64
C GLN A 309 8.13 20.15 -4.47
N SER A 310 8.01 18.85 -4.18
CA SER A 310 7.24 18.39 -3.02
C SER A 310 7.90 18.71 -1.67
N ALA A 311 9.17 19.15 -1.66
CA ALA A 311 9.88 19.49 -0.42
C ALA A 311 9.50 20.87 0.15
N VAL A 312 8.87 21.74 -0.65
CA VAL A 312 8.59 23.15 -0.32
C VAL A 312 7.14 23.50 -0.61
N GLU A 313 6.66 24.62 -0.07
CA GLU A 313 5.36 25.18 -0.47
C GLU A 313 5.44 25.71 -1.92
N LEU A 314 4.44 25.39 -2.75
CA LEU A 314 4.46 25.82 -4.15
C LEU A 314 4.19 27.32 -4.27
N SER A 315 5.15 28.04 -4.87
CA SER A 315 4.99 29.40 -5.36
C SER A 315 4.42 29.42 -6.79
N ASP A 316 4.04 30.61 -7.28
CA ASP A 316 3.67 30.80 -8.69
C ASP A 316 4.79 30.37 -9.66
N ARG A 317 6.06 30.62 -9.30
CA ARG A 317 7.22 30.14 -10.09
C ARG A 317 7.28 28.62 -10.08
N GLY A 318 7.03 28.02 -8.92
CA GLY A 318 6.98 26.58 -8.77
C GLY A 318 5.89 25.91 -9.61
N VAL A 319 4.68 26.48 -9.61
CA VAL A 319 3.58 26.01 -10.43
C VAL A 319 3.87 26.18 -11.92
N LYS A 320 4.51 27.28 -12.34
CA LYS A 320 4.97 27.45 -13.73
C LYS A 320 5.99 26.38 -14.14
N ARG A 321 6.99 26.10 -13.29
CA ARG A 321 7.99 25.04 -13.54
C ARG A 321 7.35 23.66 -13.68
N LEU A 322 6.42 23.31 -12.79
CA LEU A 322 5.66 22.06 -12.88
C LEU A 322 4.81 22.00 -14.15
N ASN A 323 4.13 23.09 -14.50
CA ASN A 323 3.36 23.18 -15.74
C ASN A 323 4.23 22.96 -16.99
N SER A 324 5.41 23.58 -17.05
CA SER A 324 6.37 23.36 -18.14
C SER A 324 6.89 21.92 -18.17
N ALA A 325 7.13 21.32 -17.01
CA ALA A 325 7.61 19.95 -16.92
C ALA A 325 6.59 18.90 -17.39
N LEU A 326 5.29 19.18 -17.36
CA LEU A 326 4.25 18.32 -17.95
C LEU A 326 4.36 18.19 -19.48
N ASP A 327 5.09 19.11 -20.14
CA ASP A 327 5.32 19.07 -21.59
C ASP A 327 6.62 18.35 -21.97
N LEU A 328 7.43 17.96 -20.98
CA LEU A 328 8.67 17.22 -21.20
C LEU A 328 8.41 15.71 -21.19
N GLU A 329 8.78 15.02 -22.26
CA GLU A 329 8.65 13.56 -22.35
C GLU A 329 9.45 12.79 -21.28
N SER A 330 10.53 13.41 -20.77
CA SER A 330 11.36 12.83 -19.71
C SER A 330 10.69 12.82 -18.34
N VAL A 331 9.60 13.59 -18.15
CA VAL A 331 8.89 13.72 -16.87
C VAL A 331 7.62 12.89 -16.89
N GLN A 332 7.65 11.76 -16.19
CA GLN A 332 6.48 10.89 -16.05
C GLN A 332 5.42 11.55 -15.16
N VAL A 333 4.17 11.58 -15.62
CA VAL A 333 3.06 12.20 -14.87
C VAL A 333 2.85 11.56 -13.50
N GLN A 334 3.16 10.27 -13.35
CA GLN A 334 3.06 9.54 -12.08
C GLN A 334 3.98 10.13 -10.99
N ARG A 335 5.07 10.82 -11.38
CA ARG A 335 5.95 11.49 -10.42
C ARG A 335 5.28 12.66 -9.72
N TYR A 336 4.20 13.22 -10.27
CA TYR A 336 3.44 14.30 -9.62
C TYR A 336 2.74 13.83 -8.34
N THR A 337 2.47 12.53 -8.19
CA THR A 337 1.96 11.97 -6.92
C THR A 337 2.82 12.38 -5.71
N ASN A 338 4.12 12.63 -5.89
CA ASN A 338 4.99 13.11 -4.81
C ASN A 338 4.53 14.45 -4.21
N LEU A 339 3.78 15.28 -4.94
CA LEU A 339 3.23 16.54 -4.44
C LEU A 339 2.16 16.32 -3.36
N ALA A 340 1.55 15.13 -3.29
CA ALA A 340 0.63 14.74 -2.21
C ALA A 340 1.36 14.55 -0.86
N TYR A 341 2.68 14.34 -0.90
CA TYR A 341 3.50 13.98 0.26
C TYR A 341 4.48 15.12 0.59
N GLY A 342 3.96 16.18 1.20
CA GLY A 342 4.76 17.32 1.63
C GLY A 342 3.93 18.61 1.74
N PRO A 343 4.58 19.77 1.96
CA PRO A 343 3.89 21.04 2.12
C PRO A 343 3.40 21.67 0.81
N ALA A 344 3.75 21.10 -0.35
CA ALA A 344 3.53 21.68 -1.68
C ALA A 344 2.16 22.32 -1.90
N THR A 345 1.09 21.60 -1.56
CA THR A 345 -0.28 22.06 -1.83
C THR A 345 -0.97 22.67 -0.62
N ASN A 346 -0.36 22.73 0.56
CA ASN A 346 -1.04 23.07 1.82
C ASN A 346 -1.67 24.47 1.85
N ASN A 347 -1.03 25.43 1.18
CA ASN A 347 -1.44 26.83 1.15
C ASN A 347 -1.66 27.35 -0.28
N LEU A 348 -1.70 26.47 -1.28
CA LEU A 348 -1.90 26.88 -2.67
C LEU A 348 -3.34 27.40 -2.87
N PRO A 349 -3.57 28.54 -3.54
CA PRO A 349 -4.92 29.00 -3.86
C PRO A 349 -5.69 27.96 -4.69
N ALA A 350 -6.99 27.85 -4.45
CA ALA A 350 -7.82 26.80 -5.07
C ALA A 350 -7.79 26.86 -6.61
N HIS A 351 -7.99 28.01 -7.26
CA HIS A 351 -7.87 28.12 -8.73
C HIS A 351 -6.49 27.67 -9.28
N VAL A 352 -5.39 28.00 -8.58
CA VAL A 352 -4.05 27.58 -9.04
C VAL A 352 -3.88 26.07 -8.92
N LEU A 353 -4.37 25.49 -7.82
CA LEU A 353 -4.41 24.04 -7.63
C LEU A 353 -5.28 23.37 -8.70
N ARG A 354 -6.46 23.94 -8.99
CA ARG A 354 -7.38 23.47 -10.04
C ARG A 354 -6.67 23.30 -11.36
N ASP A 355 -6.06 24.37 -11.85
CA ASP A 355 -5.48 24.40 -13.20
C ASP A 355 -4.34 23.39 -13.31
N LEU A 356 -3.53 23.25 -12.25
CA LEU A 356 -2.50 22.22 -12.17
C LEU A 356 -3.08 20.80 -12.19
N LEU A 357 -4.09 20.52 -11.36
CA LEU A 357 -4.70 19.18 -11.25
C LEU A 357 -5.41 18.76 -12.54
N ILE A 358 -6.16 19.67 -13.18
CA ILE A 358 -6.82 19.40 -14.46
C ILE A 358 -5.80 19.07 -15.54
N ARG A 359 -4.68 19.82 -15.57
CA ARG A 359 -3.61 19.54 -16.53
C ARG A 359 -2.94 18.20 -16.27
N ILE A 360 -2.68 17.84 -15.00
CA ILE A 360 -2.14 16.52 -14.63
C ILE A 360 -3.13 15.42 -15.06
N ALA A 361 -4.41 15.56 -14.72
CA ALA A 361 -5.45 14.58 -15.04
C ALA A 361 -5.65 14.38 -16.54
N SER A 362 -5.40 15.41 -17.36
CA SER A 362 -5.49 15.35 -18.82
C SER A 362 -4.40 14.50 -19.49
N LYS A 363 -3.29 14.21 -18.80
CA LYS A 363 -2.21 13.37 -19.32
C LYS A 363 -2.55 11.89 -19.11
N THR A 364 -2.12 11.03 -20.03
CA THR A 364 -2.30 9.58 -19.94
C THR A 364 -1.72 9.03 -18.64
N GLY A 365 -2.56 8.39 -17.81
CA GLY A 365 -2.18 7.86 -16.50
C GLY A 365 -2.02 8.90 -15.39
N GLY A 366 -2.37 10.17 -15.64
CA GLY A 366 -2.22 11.27 -14.68
C GLY A 366 -3.38 11.44 -13.71
N PHE A 367 -4.56 10.88 -14.01
CA PHE A 367 -5.75 10.97 -13.15
C PHE A 367 -5.46 10.56 -11.70
N ASN A 368 -4.78 9.43 -11.50
CA ASN A 368 -4.47 8.93 -10.16
C ASN A 368 -3.57 9.90 -9.38
N SER A 369 -2.57 10.49 -10.04
CA SER A 369 -1.73 11.51 -9.40
C SER A 369 -2.54 12.75 -9.02
N ALA A 370 -3.44 13.22 -9.89
CA ALA A 370 -4.29 14.37 -9.58
C ALA A 370 -5.25 14.08 -8.41
N LEU A 371 -5.88 12.90 -8.41
CA LEU A 371 -6.79 12.46 -7.34
C LEU A 371 -6.06 12.35 -5.99
N GLU A 372 -4.84 11.80 -5.98
CA GLU A 372 -4.06 11.64 -4.77
C GLU A 372 -3.58 12.98 -4.18
N ILE A 373 -3.17 13.93 -5.03
CA ILE A 373 -2.82 15.29 -4.60
C ILE A 373 -4.04 16.00 -4.01
N LEU A 374 -5.20 15.92 -4.68
CA LEU A 374 -6.43 16.52 -4.19
C LEU A 374 -6.87 15.92 -2.85
N HIS A 375 -6.80 14.59 -2.74
CA HIS A 375 -7.15 13.87 -1.51
C HIS A 375 -6.24 14.29 -0.35
N ALA A 376 -4.94 14.40 -0.58
CA ALA A 376 -3.99 14.90 0.42
C ALA A 376 -4.33 16.33 0.87
N ARG A 377 -4.65 17.24 -0.07
CA ARG A 377 -5.08 18.61 0.27
C ARG A 377 -6.34 18.62 1.15
N LEU A 378 -7.37 17.86 0.78
CA LEU A 378 -8.60 17.74 1.56
C LEU A 378 -8.33 17.17 2.96
N PHE A 379 -7.47 16.17 3.05
CA PHE A 379 -7.07 15.58 4.32
C PHE A 379 -6.32 16.58 5.22
N THR A 380 -5.38 17.36 4.67
CA THR A 380 -4.67 18.42 5.40
C THR A 380 -5.62 19.49 5.92
N ASP A 381 -6.55 19.96 5.08
CA ASP A 381 -7.53 20.96 5.50
C ASP A 381 -8.46 20.40 6.60
N ARG A 382 -8.87 19.13 6.50
CA ARG A 382 -9.62 18.43 7.56
C ARG A 382 -8.84 18.33 8.87
N GLN A 383 -7.57 17.93 8.84
CA GLN A 383 -6.72 17.86 10.04
C GLN A 383 -6.53 19.24 10.68
N ALA A 384 -6.43 20.28 9.86
CA ALA A 384 -6.30 21.66 10.32
C ALA A 384 -7.65 22.29 10.75
N ASN A 385 -8.76 21.55 10.75
CA ASN A 385 -10.12 22.04 10.98
C ASN A 385 -10.51 23.24 10.09
N ARG A 386 -9.96 23.30 8.87
CA ARG A 386 -10.34 24.32 7.89
C ARG A 386 -11.59 23.85 7.16
N PRO A 387 -12.64 24.69 7.04
CA PRO A 387 -13.77 24.35 6.20
C PRO A 387 -13.32 24.23 4.74
N TYR A 388 -13.89 23.28 4.01
CA TYR A 388 -13.71 23.24 2.56
C TYR A 388 -14.39 24.47 1.95
N ASP A 389 -13.60 25.34 1.32
CA ASP A 389 -14.17 26.45 0.57
C ASP A 389 -14.95 25.94 -0.66
N THR A 390 -15.88 26.76 -1.16
CA THR A 390 -16.74 26.40 -2.29
C THR A 390 -15.92 26.08 -3.54
N GLU A 391 -14.77 26.73 -3.72
CA GLU A 391 -13.92 26.55 -4.88
C GLU A 391 -13.28 25.16 -4.89
N LEU A 392 -12.76 24.70 -3.75
CA LEU A 392 -12.18 23.37 -3.57
C LEU A 392 -13.22 22.25 -3.77
N LEU A 393 -14.47 22.49 -3.37
CA LEU A 393 -15.57 21.56 -3.65
C LEU A 393 -15.88 21.48 -5.15
N LEU A 394 -15.89 22.61 -5.86
CA LEU A 394 -16.10 22.64 -7.32
C LEU A 394 -14.94 21.96 -8.07
N ILE A 395 -13.70 22.17 -7.63
CA ILE A 395 -12.52 21.47 -8.18
C ILE A 395 -12.67 19.96 -7.98
N SER A 396 -13.11 19.55 -6.79
CA SER A 396 -13.34 18.14 -6.48
C SER A 396 -14.39 17.51 -7.39
N GLN A 397 -15.48 18.23 -7.67
CA GLN A 397 -16.49 17.78 -8.63
C GLN A 397 -15.93 17.68 -10.05
N GLU A 398 -15.09 18.63 -10.48
CA GLU A 398 -14.49 18.62 -11.81
C GLU A 398 -13.49 17.46 -11.98
N ILE A 399 -12.63 17.24 -11.00
CA ILE A 399 -11.71 16.09 -10.97
C ILE A 399 -12.48 14.78 -10.96
N LEU A 400 -13.58 14.68 -10.19
CA LEU A 400 -14.45 13.51 -10.21
C LEU A 400 -14.97 13.19 -11.63
N GLN A 401 -15.29 14.21 -12.44
CA GLN A 401 -15.72 13.98 -13.84
C GLN A 401 -14.61 13.42 -14.74
N CYS A 402 -13.33 13.56 -14.38
CA CYS A 402 -12.22 13.00 -15.13
C CYS A 402 -12.07 11.47 -14.96
N PHE A 403 -12.68 10.87 -13.93
CA PHE A 403 -12.56 9.43 -13.64
C PHE A 403 -13.16 8.56 -14.75
N THR A 404 -12.41 7.59 -15.28
CA THR A 404 -12.90 6.62 -16.27
C THR A 404 -13.26 5.30 -15.58
N PHE A 405 -14.44 4.76 -15.93
CA PHE A 405 -14.90 3.47 -15.45
C PHE A 405 -14.34 2.38 -16.36
N GLU A 406 -13.53 1.49 -15.81
CA GLU A 406 -12.86 0.40 -16.53
C GLU A 406 -12.83 -0.85 -15.63
N ARG A 407 -12.83 -2.04 -16.23
CA ARG A 407 -12.76 -3.30 -15.47
C ARG A 407 -11.49 -3.37 -14.64
N GLY A 408 -11.62 -3.83 -13.39
CA GLY A 408 -10.48 -3.98 -12.50
C GLY A 408 -9.92 -2.67 -11.92
N ASN A 409 -10.63 -1.55 -12.05
CA ASN A 409 -10.23 -0.25 -11.47
C ASN A 409 -10.46 -0.15 -9.95
N SER A 410 -10.30 -1.26 -9.23
CA SER A 410 -10.62 -1.39 -7.79
C SER A 410 -9.68 -0.60 -6.88
N THR A 411 -8.47 -0.27 -7.34
CA THR A 411 -7.44 0.36 -6.51
C THR A 411 -7.78 1.79 -6.06
N GLN A 412 -8.73 2.46 -6.73
CA GLN A 412 -9.10 3.86 -6.46
C GLN A 412 -10.51 4.04 -5.90
N GLU A 413 -11.29 2.96 -5.79
CA GLU A 413 -12.71 3.03 -5.39
C GLU A 413 -12.88 3.78 -4.06
N HIS A 414 -12.01 3.48 -3.08
CA HIS A 414 -12.04 4.13 -1.77
C HIS A 414 -11.89 5.66 -1.85
N ARG A 415 -10.92 6.17 -2.63
CA ARG A 415 -10.67 7.61 -2.78
C ARG A 415 -11.80 8.30 -3.53
N ILE A 416 -12.37 7.65 -4.53
CA ILE A 416 -13.54 8.17 -5.26
C ILE A 416 -14.76 8.26 -4.32
N VAL A 417 -15.01 7.22 -3.52
CA VAL A 417 -16.08 7.20 -2.53
C VAL A 417 -15.93 8.31 -1.50
N GLU A 418 -14.72 8.54 -0.99
CA GLU A 418 -14.45 9.66 -0.09
C GLU A 418 -14.65 11.02 -0.77
N LEU A 419 -14.20 11.17 -2.02
CA LEU A 419 -14.40 12.40 -2.78
C LEU A 419 -15.88 12.69 -3.01
N ILE A 420 -16.70 11.68 -3.32
CA ILE A 420 -18.17 11.79 -3.45
C ILE A 420 -18.78 12.30 -2.13
N LYS A 421 -18.42 11.68 -1.00
CA LYS A 421 -18.92 12.07 0.32
C LYS A 421 -18.59 13.52 0.68
N ILE A 422 -17.46 14.03 0.20
CA ILE A 422 -17.02 15.41 0.45
C ILE A 422 -17.70 16.39 -0.50
N CYS A 423 -17.61 16.16 -1.81
CA CYS A 423 -17.96 17.19 -2.81
C CYS A 423 -19.40 17.14 -3.31
N LEU A 424 -20.12 16.04 -3.09
CA LEU A 424 -21.52 15.87 -3.52
C LEU A 424 -22.54 15.97 -2.37
N ALA A 425 -22.11 16.21 -1.13
CA ALA A 425 -23.02 16.30 0.02
C ALA A 425 -23.91 17.56 0.03
N ASN A 426 -23.55 18.61 -0.71
CA ASN A 426 -24.34 19.84 -0.77
C ASN A 426 -25.43 19.77 -1.84
N VAL A 427 -26.59 20.40 -1.60
CA VAL A 427 -27.75 20.38 -2.53
C VAL A 427 -27.43 20.93 -3.93
N GLN A 428 -26.45 21.82 -4.04
CA GLN A 428 -26.04 22.44 -5.31
C GLN A 428 -25.24 21.49 -6.21
N ALA A 429 -24.79 20.34 -5.70
CA ALA A 429 -24.02 19.34 -6.43
C ALA A 429 -24.86 18.37 -7.28
N ASN A 430 -26.18 18.59 -7.35
CA ASN A 430 -27.12 17.72 -8.07
C ASN A 430 -26.69 17.42 -9.52
N THR A 431 -26.23 18.43 -10.25
CA THR A 431 -25.84 18.33 -11.66
C THR A 431 -24.54 17.56 -11.81
N ALA A 432 -23.59 17.74 -10.89
CA ALA A 432 -22.33 17.00 -10.89
C ALA A 432 -22.57 15.51 -10.59
N ALA A 433 -23.43 15.20 -9.61
CA ALA A 433 -23.83 13.84 -9.29
C ALA A 433 -24.58 13.17 -10.45
N GLN A 434 -25.52 13.87 -11.07
CA GLN A 434 -26.27 13.37 -12.23
C GLN A 434 -25.34 13.04 -13.40
N LYS A 435 -24.40 13.93 -13.74
CA LYS A 435 -23.40 13.69 -14.80
C LYS A 435 -22.52 12.48 -14.50
N PHE A 436 -22.05 12.36 -13.26
CA PHE A 436 -21.18 11.25 -12.87
C PHE A 436 -21.93 9.91 -12.87
N ALA A 437 -23.17 9.89 -12.38
CA ALA A 437 -24.03 8.71 -12.44
C ALA A 437 -24.37 8.31 -13.88
N ALA A 438 -24.67 9.28 -14.76
CA ALA A 438 -24.87 9.02 -16.18
C ALA A 438 -23.62 8.42 -16.84
N LYS A 439 -22.42 8.89 -16.46
CA LYS A 439 -21.15 8.32 -16.93
C LYS A 439 -20.98 6.86 -16.50
N LEU A 440 -21.28 6.52 -15.25
CA LEU A 440 -21.27 5.14 -14.76
C LEU A 440 -22.24 4.28 -15.57
N ARG A 441 -23.48 4.76 -15.76
CA ARG A 441 -24.48 4.06 -16.56
C ARG A 441 -23.99 3.77 -17.97
N SER A 442 -23.48 4.77 -18.68
CA SER A 442 -22.96 4.59 -20.04
C SER A 442 -21.80 3.58 -20.10
N ALA A 443 -20.92 3.56 -19.11
CA ALA A 443 -19.83 2.59 -19.04
C ALA A 443 -20.34 1.15 -18.81
N ILE A 444 -21.42 0.98 -18.03
CA ILE A 444 -22.08 -0.33 -17.86
C ILE A 444 -22.75 -0.77 -19.16
N GLU A 445 -23.50 0.11 -19.81
CA GLU A 445 -24.15 -0.17 -21.11
C GLU A 445 -23.11 -0.53 -22.19
N ALA A 446 -21.96 0.14 -22.19
CA ALA A 446 -20.83 -0.16 -23.06
C ALA A 446 -20.03 -1.42 -22.65
N LYS A 447 -20.36 -2.06 -21.52
CA LYS A 447 -19.65 -3.20 -20.92
C LYS A 447 -18.19 -2.93 -20.58
N GLU A 448 -17.83 -1.67 -20.39
CA GLU A 448 -16.51 -1.20 -19.93
C GLU A 448 -16.31 -1.47 -18.44
N THR A 449 -17.40 -1.56 -17.67
CA THR A 449 -17.42 -2.01 -16.27
C THR A 449 -18.73 -2.73 -15.96
N TYR A 450 -18.90 -3.19 -14.72
CA TYR A 450 -20.13 -3.79 -14.21
C TYR A 450 -20.66 -3.05 -12.98
N SER A 451 -21.97 -3.13 -12.75
CA SER A 451 -22.61 -2.53 -11.58
C SER A 451 -22.03 -3.05 -10.26
N PHE A 452 -21.85 -4.38 -10.14
CA PHE A 452 -21.33 -5.02 -8.93
C PHE A 452 -19.90 -4.58 -8.58
N GLU A 453 -19.07 -4.22 -9.58
CA GLU A 453 -17.71 -3.70 -9.38
C GLU A 453 -17.70 -2.27 -8.82
N ASN A 454 -18.82 -1.53 -8.89
CA ASN A 454 -18.93 -0.13 -8.50
C ASN A 454 -19.99 0.09 -7.41
N THR A 455 -20.33 -0.96 -6.66
CA THR A 455 -21.36 -0.95 -5.61
C THR A 455 -21.14 0.16 -4.60
N GLN A 456 -19.89 0.37 -4.13
CA GLN A 456 -19.61 1.38 -3.10
C GLN A 456 -19.70 2.81 -3.65
N ILE A 457 -19.30 3.00 -4.92
CA ILE A 457 -19.49 4.28 -5.63
C ILE A 457 -20.98 4.60 -5.76
N LEU A 458 -21.80 3.63 -6.19
CA LEU A 458 -23.23 3.84 -6.37
C LEU A 458 -23.95 4.12 -5.04
N ARG A 459 -23.58 3.41 -3.97
CA ARG A 459 -24.05 3.70 -2.60
C ARG A 459 -23.70 5.12 -2.16
N ALA A 460 -22.45 5.53 -2.35
CA ALA A 460 -22.01 6.88 -1.99
C ALA A 460 -22.77 7.96 -2.76
N LEU A 461 -23.04 7.73 -4.06
CA LEU A 461 -23.84 8.63 -4.89
C LEU A 461 -25.30 8.71 -4.43
N LEU A 462 -25.97 7.57 -4.25
CA LEU A 462 -27.36 7.51 -3.80
C LEU A 462 -27.55 8.12 -2.41
N LYS A 463 -26.57 7.95 -1.52
CA LYS A 463 -26.59 8.59 -0.21
C LYS A 463 -26.44 10.11 -0.29
N ALA A 464 -25.62 10.61 -1.21
CA ALA A 464 -25.33 12.04 -1.34
C ALA A 464 -26.42 12.80 -2.12
N GLN A 465 -26.89 12.25 -3.24
CA GLN A 465 -27.79 12.91 -4.19
C GLN A 465 -28.83 11.92 -4.78
N PRO A 466 -29.71 11.33 -3.95
CA PRO A 466 -30.57 10.22 -4.35
C PRO A 466 -31.43 10.51 -5.58
N ALA A 467 -32.17 11.63 -5.59
CA ALA A 467 -33.07 11.97 -6.69
C ALA A 467 -32.34 12.17 -8.03
N ALA A 468 -31.18 12.85 -8.02
CA ALA A 468 -30.40 13.11 -9.22
C ALA A 468 -29.77 11.83 -9.80
N VAL A 469 -29.34 10.92 -8.92
CA VAL A 469 -28.75 9.64 -9.30
C VAL A 469 -29.82 8.69 -9.83
N LEU A 470 -30.99 8.61 -9.18
CA LEU A 470 -32.14 7.85 -9.70
C LEU A 470 -32.53 8.33 -11.09
N GLU A 471 -32.58 9.64 -11.32
CA GLU A 471 -32.91 10.19 -12.64
C GLU A 471 -31.87 9.82 -13.71
N ALA A 472 -30.57 9.89 -13.39
CA ALA A 472 -29.52 9.52 -14.34
C ALA A 472 -29.49 8.01 -14.66
N MET A 473 -29.65 7.17 -13.62
CA MET A 473 -29.53 5.72 -13.74
C MET A 473 -30.80 5.08 -14.31
N LEU A 474 -31.98 5.60 -13.93
CA LEU A 474 -33.28 4.95 -14.11
C LEU A 474 -34.35 5.85 -14.74
N GLY A 475 -34.05 7.11 -15.06
CA GLY A 475 -35.01 8.07 -15.59
C GLY A 475 -35.36 7.91 -17.08
N VAL A 476 -34.78 6.94 -17.79
CA VAL A 476 -35.06 6.75 -19.22
C VAL A 476 -36.29 5.86 -19.41
N ASP A 477 -37.40 6.47 -19.84
CA ASP A 477 -38.66 5.80 -20.17
C ASP A 477 -38.59 5.08 -21.54
N THR A 478 -37.72 4.07 -21.68
CA THR A 478 -37.78 3.15 -22.81
C THR A 478 -38.36 1.81 -22.33
N GLU A 479 -39.55 1.46 -22.82
CA GLU A 479 -40.25 0.20 -22.49
C GLU A 479 -39.47 -1.07 -22.89
N GLU A 480 -38.33 -0.93 -23.56
CA GLU A 480 -37.53 -2.04 -24.10
C GLU A 480 -36.30 -2.41 -23.24
N ASP A 481 -35.91 -1.62 -22.24
CA ASP A 481 -34.68 -1.88 -21.49
C ASP A 481 -34.92 -2.79 -20.27
N LYS A 482 -34.83 -4.11 -20.48
CA LYS A 482 -34.69 -5.08 -19.38
C LYS A 482 -33.33 -4.99 -18.66
N SER A 483 -32.46 -4.08 -19.07
CA SER A 483 -31.11 -3.86 -18.51
C SER A 483 -31.11 -3.27 -17.09
N TYR A 484 -32.21 -2.67 -16.63
CA TYR A 484 -32.30 -2.09 -15.27
C TYR A 484 -32.22 -3.12 -14.15
N VAL A 485 -32.69 -4.34 -14.41
CA VAL A 485 -32.60 -5.44 -13.42
C VAL A 485 -31.13 -5.83 -13.27
N GLU A 486 -30.38 -6.01 -14.36
CA GLU A 486 -28.94 -6.34 -14.35
C GLU A 486 -28.08 -5.32 -13.57
N LEU A 487 -28.51 -4.05 -13.48
CA LEU A 487 -27.83 -3.02 -12.67
C LEU A 487 -27.85 -3.33 -11.17
N PHE A 488 -28.85 -4.07 -10.68
CA PHE A 488 -29.07 -4.30 -9.24
C PHE A 488 -29.26 -5.79 -8.85
N ASP A 489 -29.28 -6.73 -9.81
CA ASP A 489 -29.59 -8.16 -9.60
C ASP A 489 -28.42 -9.01 -9.01
N HIS A 490 -27.26 -8.39 -8.75
CA HIS A 490 -26.01 -9.12 -8.47
C HIS A 490 -25.29 -8.70 -7.19
N ILE A 491 -26.02 -8.17 -6.20
CA ILE A 491 -25.40 -7.54 -5.04
C ILE A 491 -26.00 -8.08 -3.74
N ASP A 492 -25.16 -8.64 -2.87
CA ASP A 492 -25.54 -9.04 -1.51
C ASP A 492 -26.00 -7.81 -0.66
N GLU A 493 -25.62 -6.60 -1.08
CA GLU A 493 -25.99 -5.31 -0.50
C GLU A 493 -26.55 -4.36 -1.57
N ASN A 494 -27.85 -4.13 -1.61
CA ASN A 494 -28.47 -3.30 -2.65
C ASN A 494 -28.17 -1.79 -2.45
N PRO A 495 -27.57 -1.09 -3.42
CA PRO A 495 -27.30 0.34 -3.29
C PRO A 495 -28.53 1.21 -3.07
N LEU A 496 -29.71 0.77 -3.52
CA LEU A 496 -30.98 1.47 -3.31
C LEU A 496 -31.39 1.54 -1.84
N ASP A 497 -30.80 0.72 -0.97
CA ASP A 497 -31.07 0.76 0.47
C ASP A 497 -30.61 2.07 1.12
N GLU A 498 -29.72 2.84 0.47
CA GLU A 498 -29.33 4.19 0.94
C GLU A 498 -30.41 5.26 0.67
N VAL A 499 -31.42 4.97 -0.16
CA VAL A 499 -32.48 5.93 -0.53
C VAL A 499 -33.62 5.88 0.49
N SER A 500 -33.99 7.02 1.06
CA SER A 500 -35.13 7.05 2.00
C SER A 500 -36.48 6.82 1.29
N PRO A 501 -37.48 6.22 1.96
CA PRO A 501 -38.81 6.02 1.39
C PRO A 501 -39.46 7.32 0.90
N GLU A 502 -39.18 8.46 1.55
CA GLU A 502 -39.74 9.77 1.18
C GLU A 502 -39.20 10.26 -0.16
N VAL A 503 -37.88 10.14 -0.38
CA VAL A 503 -37.26 10.53 -1.66
C VAL A 503 -37.72 9.61 -2.78
N LEU A 504 -37.79 8.30 -2.50
CA LEU A 504 -38.24 7.31 -3.46
C LEU A 504 -39.70 7.54 -3.87
N LEU A 505 -40.57 7.87 -2.90
CA LEU A 505 -41.98 8.21 -3.13
C LEU A 505 -42.11 9.43 -4.05
N GLU A 506 -41.36 10.50 -3.78
CA GLU A 506 -41.42 11.71 -4.60
C GLU A 506 -40.91 11.46 -6.03
N TRP A 507 -39.86 10.67 -6.18
CA TRP A 507 -39.37 10.27 -7.50
C TRP A 507 -40.40 9.44 -8.26
N CYS A 508 -41.06 8.47 -7.61
CA CYS A 508 -42.11 7.66 -8.21
C CYS A 508 -43.34 8.48 -8.65
N LYS A 509 -43.72 9.52 -7.89
CA LYS A 509 -44.87 10.40 -8.21
C LYS A 509 -44.70 11.18 -9.52
N GLN A 510 -43.48 11.42 -9.96
CA GLN A 510 -43.21 12.16 -11.20
C GLN A 510 -43.61 11.37 -12.45
N ASN A 511 -43.50 10.03 -12.43
CA ASN A 511 -44.08 9.15 -13.45
C ASN A 511 -44.67 7.89 -12.80
N PRO A 512 -45.91 7.97 -12.27
CA PRO A 512 -46.49 6.88 -11.47
C PRO A 512 -46.73 5.58 -12.24
N LYS A 513 -46.81 5.63 -13.57
CA LYS A 513 -47.12 4.45 -14.39
C LYS A 513 -45.92 3.50 -14.51
N SER A 514 -44.72 4.03 -14.73
CA SER A 514 -43.52 3.22 -14.92
C SER A 514 -42.71 3.06 -13.62
N ARG A 515 -42.55 4.14 -12.84
CA ARG A 515 -41.56 4.18 -11.75
C ARG A 515 -41.90 3.29 -10.55
N TYR A 516 -43.18 3.14 -10.18
CA TYR A 516 -43.57 2.23 -9.09
C TYR A 516 -43.25 0.77 -9.44
N SER A 517 -43.63 0.32 -10.64
CA SER A 517 -43.34 -1.04 -11.13
C SER A 517 -41.85 -1.27 -11.28
N LEU A 518 -41.11 -0.28 -11.80
CA LEU A 518 -39.65 -0.33 -11.89
C LEU A 518 -39.04 -0.51 -10.50
N MET A 519 -39.38 0.33 -9.52
CA MET A 519 -38.82 0.22 -8.18
C MET A 519 -39.15 -1.12 -7.51
N ALA A 520 -40.37 -1.63 -7.69
CA ALA A 520 -40.75 -2.95 -7.18
C ALA A 520 -39.85 -4.08 -7.71
N SER A 521 -39.29 -3.93 -8.92
CA SER A 521 -38.38 -4.91 -9.51
C SER A 521 -36.95 -4.87 -8.95
N VAL A 522 -36.48 -3.72 -8.44
CA VAL A 522 -35.05 -3.52 -8.08
C VAL A 522 -34.79 -3.29 -6.60
N ILE A 523 -35.74 -2.78 -5.80
CA ILE A 523 -35.48 -2.51 -4.36
C ILE A 523 -35.28 -3.80 -3.56
N THR A 524 -34.64 -3.69 -2.40
CA THR A 524 -34.68 -4.76 -1.39
C THR A 524 -36.09 -4.80 -0.80
N PHE A 525 -36.86 -5.83 -1.12
CA PHE A 525 -38.26 -5.92 -0.69
C PHE A 525 -38.41 -6.30 0.78
N ALA A 526 -37.41 -6.97 1.38
CA ALA A 526 -37.47 -7.43 2.75
C ALA A 526 -36.09 -7.56 3.41
N HIS A 527 -36.07 -7.51 4.73
CA HIS A 527 -34.86 -7.62 5.55
C HIS A 527 -35.16 -8.33 6.88
N ARG A 528 -34.11 -8.68 7.63
CA ARG A 528 -34.23 -9.25 8.97
C ARG A 528 -33.80 -8.19 10.00
N PRO A 529 -34.68 -7.76 10.92
CA PRO A 529 -34.32 -6.77 11.95
C PRO A 529 -33.30 -7.32 12.96
N GLU A 530 -33.34 -8.63 13.22
CA GLU A 530 -32.47 -9.33 14.15
C GLU A 530 -31.79 -10.52 13.46
N LEU A 531 -30.58 -10.86 13.88
CA LEU A 531 -29.84 -12.03 13.35
C LEU A 531 -30.64 -13.30 13.70
N ASN A 532 -31.18 -13.98 12.67
CA ASN A 532 -32.11 -15.12 12.75
C ASN A 532 -33.59 -14.79 13.06
N GLY A 533 -33.99 -13.52 13.11
CA GLY A 533 -35.40 -13.12 13.22
C GLY A 533 -36.20 -13.37 11.92
N PRO A 534 -37.54 -13.29 11.95
CA PRO A 534 -38.37 -13.46 10.75
C PRO A 534 -38.10 -12.35 9.74
N LEU A 535 -38.32 -12.67 8.48
CA LEU A 535 -38.22 -11.72 7.39
C LEU A 535 -39.39 -10.72 7.47
N VAL A 536 -39.11 -9.42 7.33
CA VAL A 536 -40.13 -8.36 7.32
C VAL A 536 -40.01 -7.47 6.09
N TRP A 537 -41.12 -6.93 5.62
CA TRP A 537 -41.14 -5.97 4.52
C TRP A 537 -40.23 -4.78 4.83
N SER A 538 -39.43 -4.36 3.84
CA SER A 538 -38.67 -3.12 3.92
C SER A 538 -39.60 -1.91 3.91
N ASP A 539 -39.14 -0.78 4.44
CA ASP A 539 -39.96 0.43 4.48
C ASP A 539 -40.21 1.00 3.08
N GLN A 540 -39.28 0.80 2.15
CA GLN A 540 -39.48 1.10 0.73
C GLN A 540 -40.58 0.23 0.10
N ALA A 541 -40.61 -1.08 0.39
CA ALA A 541 -41.65 -1.97 -0.13
C ALA A 541 -43.03 -1.63 0.44
N LYS A 542 -43.12 -1.35 1.75
CA LYS A 542 -44.36 -0.85 2.38
C LYS A 542 -44.83 0.44 1.72
N MET A 543 -43.91 1.37 1.46
CA MET A 543 -44.21 2.64 0.79
C MET A 543 -44.80 2.40 -0.61
N LEU A 544 -44.21 1.51 -1.42
CA LEU A 544 -44.72 1.20 -2.76
C LEU A 544 -46.12 0.57 -2.70
N LEU A 545 -46.33 -0.42 -1.81
CA LEU A 545 -47.63 -1.09 -1.64
C LEU A 545 -48.75 -0.10 -1.23
N ALA A 546 -48.42 0.85 -0.36
CA ALA A 546 -49.37 1.83 0.16
C ALA A 546 -49.73 2.96 -0.83
N ASN A 547 -48.83 3.32 -1.76
CA ASN A 547 -48.97 4.53 -2.58
C ASN A 547 -49.15 4.28 -4.09
N ALA A 548 -48.90 3.06 -4.58
CA ALA A 548 -49.07 2.75 -6.00
C ALA A 548 -50.54 2.84 -6.44
N ALA A 549 -50.78 3.39 -7.64
CA ALA A 549 -52.12 3.44 -8.23
C ALA A 549 -52.68 2.03 -8.50
N ASP A 550 -51.80 1.09 -8.86
CA ASP A 550 -52.09 -0.33 -9.02
C ASP A 550 -51.22 -1.17 -8.07
N THR A 551 -51.63 -1.26 -6.80
CA THR A 551 -50.98 -2.10 -5.78
C THR A 551 -50.89 -3.57 -6.20
N ARG A 552 -51.78 -4.06 -7.09
CA ARG A 552 -51.78 -5.46 -7.51
C ARG A 552 -50.54 -5.77 -8.35
N ILE A 553 -50.17 -4.92 -9.29
CA ILE A 553 -48.97 -5.10 -10.13
C ILE A 553 -47.71 -5.13 -9.26
N ILE A 554 -47.64 -4.27 -8.24
CA ILE A 554 -46.51 -4.23 -7.30
C ILE A 554 -46.42 -5.54 -6.51
N LEU A 555 -47.56 -6.02 -6.00
CA LEU A 555 -47.63 -7.27 -5.26
C LEU A 555 -47.28 -8.49 -6.14
N GLU A 556 -47.77 -8.55 -7.38
CA GLU A 556 -47.41 -9.56 -8.37
C GLU A 556 -45.88 -9.56 -8.60
N THR A 557 -45.28 -8.38 -8.79
CA THR A 557 -43.83 -8.22 -8.98
C THR A 557 -43.03 -8.74 -7.77
N PHE A 558 -43.46 -8.45 -6.53
CA PHE A 558 -42.78 -8.98 -5.34
C PHE A 558 -42.95 -10.49 -5.20
N ILE A 559 -44.15 -11.02 -5.44
CA ILE A 559 -44.42 -12.46 -5.40
C ILE A 559 -43.55 -13.20 -6.41
N ASP A 560 -43.38 -12.67 -7.63
CA ASP A 560 -42.48 -13.24 -8.62
C ASP A 560 -41.03 -13.31 -8.12
N ARG A 561 -40.58 -12.27 -7.42
CA ARG A 561 -39.23 -12.19 -6.82
C ARG A 561 -39.02 -13.09 -5.61
N PHE A 562 -40.07 -13.70 -5.04
CA PHE A 562 -39.90 -14.68 -3.96
C PHE A 562 -39.18 -15.95 -4.41
N ARG A 563 -39.04 -16.16 -5.72
CA ARG A 563 -38.43 -17.33 -6.38
C ARG A 563 -37.01 -16.99 -6.86
N PRO A 564 -35.97 -17.09 -6.02
CA PRO A 564 -34.62 -16.71 -6.40
C PRO A 564 -34.08 -17.59 -7.56
N ASN A 565 -33.37 -16.96 -8.49
CA ASN A 565 -32.66 -17.63 -9.59
C ASN A 565 -31.24 -18.10 -9.18
N MET A 566 -30.65 -17.49 -8.15
CA MET A 566 -29.40 -17.90 -7.52
C MET A 566 -29.61 -18.04 -6.01
N TRP A 567 -29.15 -19.15 -5.44
CA TRP A 567 -29.30 -19.41 -4.00
C TRP A 567 -28.20 -20.34 -3.48
N SER A 568 -28.02 -20.32 -2.17
CA SER A 568 -27.23 -21.28 -1.40
C SER A 568 -28.17 -22.05 -0.47
N GLY A 569 -27.90 -23.34 -0.26
CA GLY A 569 -28.75 -24.21 0.55
C GLY A 569 -30.05 -24.62 -0.17
N SER A 570 -31.16 -24.67 0.56
CA SER A 570 -32.48 -25.02 0.02
C SER A 570 -33.18 -23.81 -0.58
N ARG A 571 -33.51 -23.89 -1.88
CA ARG A 571 -34.37 -22.95 -2.60
C ARG A 571 -35.77 -22.96 -2.00
N ALA A 572 -36.30 -24.14 -1.69
CA ALA A 572 -37.62 -24.29 -1.09
C ALA A 572 -37.73 -23.55 0.25
N ALA A 573 -36.69 -23.62 1.09
CA ALA A 573 -36.63 -22.87 2.35
C ALA A 573 -36.62 -21.35 2.13
N LYS A 574 -35.89 -20.84 1.12
CA LYS A 574 -35.89 -19.40 0.80
C LYS A 574 -37.26 -18.92 0.28
N ILE A 575 -37.92 -19.70 -0.58
CA ILE A 575 -39.26 -19.36 -1.07
C ILE A 575 -40.26 -19.37 0.08
N GLU A 576 -40.19 -20.36 0.97
CA GLU A 576 -41.05 -20.46 2.16
C GLU A 576 -40.86 -19.27 3.11
N GLU A 577 -39.62 -18.86 3.36
CA GLU A 577 -39.33 -17.68 4.16
C GLU A 577 -39.90 -16.40 3.53
N ASN A 578 -39.73 -16.20 2.21
CA ASN A 578 -40.30 -15.07 1.51
C ASN A 578 -41.84 -15.09 1.52
N ALA A 579 -42.47 -16.27 1.39
CA ALA A 579 -43.92 -16.42 1.39
C ALA A 579 -44.58 -15.96 2.70
N GLN A 580 -43.89 -16.09 3.84
CA GLN A 580 -44.37 -15.62 5.15
C GLN A 580 -44.61 -14.10 5.18
N LEU A 581 -43.98 -13.33 4.28
CA LEU A 581 -44.25 -11.89 4.16
C LEU A 581 -45.72 -11.60 3.79
N LEU A 582 -46.41 -12.53 3.13
CA LEU A 582 -47.82 -12.36 2.75
C LEU A 582 -48.74 -12.33 3.97
N ASP A 583 -48.34 -12.93 5.09
CA ASP A 583 -49.13 -12.96 6.34
C ASP A 583 -49.20 -11.57 7.01
N ALA A 584 -48.30 -10.65 6.64
CA ALA A 584 -48.21 -9.31 7.20
C ALA A 584 -48.85 -8.21 6.33
N LEU A 585 -49.67 -8.56 5.33
CA LEU A 585 -50.23 -7.60 4.35
C LEU A 585 -51.56 -6.95 4.74
N ASP A 586 -52.28 -7.47 5.75
CA ASP A 586 -53.66 -7.08 6.09
C ASP A 586 -53.87 -5.57 6.33
N GLN A 587 -52.80 -4.83 6.65
CA GLN A 587 -52.83 -3.37 6.88
C GLN A 587 -52.05 -2.57 5.82
N LEU A 588 -51.35 -3.24 4.91
CA LEU A 588 -50.47 -2.60 3.91
C LEU A 588 -51.12 -2.47 2.54
N ILE A 589 -52.17 -3.25 2.25
CA ILE A 589 -52.83 -3.28 0.94
C ILE A 589 -54.35 -3.11 1.07
N PRO A 590 -55.04 -2.67 -0.01
CA PRO A 590 -56.51 -2.61 -0.03
C PRO A 590 -57.15 -3.99 0.20
N ALA A 591 -58.16 -4.06 1.07
CA ALA A 591 -58.85 -5.32 1.43
C ALA A 591 -59.39 -6.11 0.21
N LYS A 592 -59.69 -5.43 -0.90
CA LYS A 592 -60.12 -6.06 -2.17
C LYS A 592 -59.06 -7.00 -2.79
N LEU A 593 -57.79 -6.88 -2.39
CA LEU A 593 -56.68 -7.71 -2.88
C LEU A 593 -56.42 -8.95 -2.00
N MET A 594 -57.05 -9.07 -0.84
CA MET A 594 -56.86 -10.22 0.05
C MET A 594 -57.21 -11.58 -0.60
N PRO A 595 -58.27 -11.71 -1.43
CA PRO A 595 -58.51 -12.95 -2.17
C PRO A 595 -57.35 -13.33 -3.11
N PHE A 596 -56.70 -12.34 -3.72
CA PHE A 596 -55.53 -12.56 -4.58
C PHE A 596 -54.31 -12.98 -3.74
N VAL A 597 -54.10 -12.38 -2.55
CA VAL A 597 -53.06 -12.82 -1.60
C VAL A 597 -53.28 -14.28 -1.21
N SER A 598 -54.48 -14.66 -0.75
CA SER A 598 -54.77 -16.04 -0.34
C SER A 598 -54.57 -17.06 -1.48
N GLN A 599 -54.97 -16.70 -2.70
CA GLN A 599 -54.72 -17.52 -3.89
C GLN A 599 -53.22 -17.69 -4.14
N SER A 600 -52.45 -16.60 -4.09
CA SER A 600 -51.01 -16.60 -4.34
C SER A 600 -50.24 -17.36 -3.26
N THR A 601 -50.63 -17.21 -1.98
CA THR A 601 -50.09 -18.00 -0.86
C THR A 601 -50.29 -19.50 -1.11
N THR A 602 -51.50 -19.91 -1.51
CA THR A 602 -51.79 -21.32 -1.80
C THR A 602 -50.93 -21.86 -2.94
N GLN A 603 -50.73 -21.07 -4.01
CA GLN A 603 -49.86 -21.43 -5.13
C GLN A 603 -48.40 -21.56 -4.70
N LEU A 604 -47.86 -20.58 -3.97
CA LEU A 604 -46.48 -20.61 -3.46
C LEU A 604 -46.22 -21.84 -2.58
N TYR A 605 -47.13 -22.18 -1.66
CA TYR A 605 -46.96 -23.37 -0.81
C TYR A 605 -47.02 -24.70 -1.57
N ALA A 606 -47.80 -24.77 -2.66
CA ALA A 606 -47.77 -25.92 -3.56
C ALA A 606 -46.40 -26.04 -4.27
N GLU A 607 -45.88 -24.92 -4.79
CA GLU A 607 -44.55 -24.87 -5.42
C GLU A 607 -43.42 -25.22 -4.44
N ILE A 608 -43.48 -24.73 -3.20
CA ILE A 608 -42.51 -25.05 -2.13
C ILE A 608 -42.46 -26.56 -1.88
N ALA A 609 -43.63 -27.22 -1.81
CA ALA A 609 -43.70 -28.66 -1.60
C ALA A 609 -43.08 -29.44 -2.78
N GLU A 610 -43.33 -29.02 -4.02
CA GLU A 610 -42.74 -29.61 -5.22
C GLU A 610 -41.21 -29.42 -5.27
N GLU A 611 -40.72 -28.21 -5.01
CA GLU A 611 -39.29 -27.89 -5.00
C GLU A 611 -38.58 -28.69 -3.90
N ARG A 612 -39.14 -28.77 -2.68
CA ARG A 612 -38.58 -29.54 -1.57
C ARG A 612 -38.50 -31.04 -1.88
N ALA A 613 -39.50 -31.59 -2.56
CA ALA A 613 -39.47 -32.97 -3.05
C ALA A 613 -38.38 -33.18 -4.12
N SER A 614 -38.22 -32.21 -5.03
CA SER A 614 -37.17 -32.20 -6.06
C SER A 614 -35.76 -32.12 -5.47
N GLU A 615 -35.54 -31.26 -4.47
CA GLU A 615 -34.28 -31.15 -3.72
C GLU A 615 -33.94 -32.48 -3.03
N THR A 616 -34.89 -33.03 -2.27
CA THR A 616 -34.71 -34.31 -1.56
C THR A 616 -34.34 -35.44 -2.52
N LYS A 617 -34.93 -35.47 -3.72
CA LYS A 617 -34.62 -36.46 -4.75
C LYS A 617 -33.22 -36.27 -5.35
N ARG A 618 -32.79 -35.02 -5.56
CA ARG A 618 -31.45 -34.68 -6.06
C ARG A 618 -30.36 -35.04 -5.04
N ASP A 619 -30.61 -34.79 -3.76
CA ASP A 619 -29.67 -35.09 -2.68
C ASP A 619 -29.49 -36.60 -2.54
N LYS A 620 -30.58 -37.37 -2.50
CA LYS A 620 -30.54 -38.85 -2.52
C LYS A 620 -29.74 -39.40 -3.70
N ALA A 621 -29.98 -38.88 -4.90
CA ALA A 621 -29.27 -39.34 -6.11
C ALA A 621 -27.78 -38.94 -6.17
N LYS A 622 -27.36 -37.92 -5.41
CA LYS A 622 -25.94 -37.55 -5.25
C LYS A 622 -25.27 -38.46 -4.22
N ASP A 623 -25.90 -38.68 -3.07
CA ASP A 623 -25.34 -39.49 -1.99
C ASP A 623 -25.15 -40.96 -2.42
N GLU A 624 -26.09 -41.51 -3.22
CA GLU A 624 -26.02 -42.86 -3.80
C GLU A 624 -24.93 -43.04 -4.89
N ARG A 625 -24.19 -41.98 -5.27
CA ARG A 625 -23.05 -42.06 -6.22
C ARG A 625 -21.68 -42.02 -5.56
N PHE A 626 -21.62 -41.75 -4.25
CA PHE A 626 -20.36 -41.70 -3.49
C PHE A 626 -20.16 -42.95 -2.61
N GLU A 627 -21.15 -43.83 -2.53
CA GLU A 627 -21.00 -45.26 -2.17
C GLU A 627 -20.69 -46.10 -3.42
#